data_AF-A0A6P7TAL8-F1
#
_entry.id   AF-A0A6P7TAL8-F1
#
_cell.length_a   1.000
_cell.length_b   1.000
_cell.length_c   1.000
_cell.angle_alpha   90.00
_cell.angle_beta   90.00
_cell.angle_gamma   90.00
#
_symmetry.space_group_name_H-M   'P 1'
#
loop_
_entity.id
_entity.type
_entity.pdbx_description
1 polymer ?
#
loop_
_entity_poly.entity_id
_entity_poly.type
_entity_poly.pdbx_seq_one_letter_code
_entity_poly.pdbx_strand_id
1 'polypeptide(L)'
;MSLNSLPTFTGDATLWFAQLEAQFCAHSISPEQQLQILYGCMPPQLASTARDLITDPGPDATYASVKLEVEKRNTRSEESRFNELMADEELGDRTPSEFLRRLRELSGKAADAPLLRKFFFQGCPPIYRLFWQPL
;
A
#
# COMPACT_ATOMS: atom_id res chain seq x y z
N MET A 1 30.40 4.71 -10.43
CA MET A 1 29.82 4.08 -9.23
C MET A 1 28.51 3.46 -9.67
N SER A 2 28.49 2.17 -10.01
CA SER A 2 27.27 1.52 -10.48
C SER A 2 26.45 1.05 -9.27
N LEU A 3 25.22 1.54 -9.14
CA LEU A 3 24.20 0.99 -8.22
C LEU A 3 23.85 -0.43 -8.71
N ASN A 4 24.72 -1.40 -8.45
CA ASN A 4 24.73 -2.71 -9.11
C ASN A 4 23.56 -3.63 -8.74
N SER A 5 22.57 -3.16 -7.97
CA SER A 5 21.40 -3.97 -7.62
C SER A 5 20.23 -3.10 -7.15
N LEU A 6 19.59 -2.33 -8.05
CA LEU A 6 18.34 -1.65 -7.68
C LEU A 6 17.31 -2.69 -7.19
N PRO A 7 16.59 -2.41 -6.09
CA PRO A 7 15.63 -3.36 -5.54
C PRO A 7 14.51 -3.65 -6.57
N THR A 8 14.22 -4.93 -6.75
CA THR A 8 13.10 -5.36 -7.60
C THR A 8 11.80 -5.12 -6.85
N PHE A 9 10.83 -4.50 -7.50
CA PHE A 9 9.51 -4.29 -6.91
C PHE A 9 8.71 -5.59 -6.90
N THR A 10 8.31 -6.03 -5.71
CA THR A 10 7.55 -7.28 -5.50
C THR A 10 6.07 -7.04 -5.21
N GLY A 11 5.58 -5.81 -5.39
CA GLY A 11 4.21 -5.42 -5.05
C GLY A 11 4.07 -4.66 -3.72
N ASP A 12 5.11 -4.67 -2.88
CA ASP A 12 5.14 -4.00 -1.59
C ASP A 12 5.98 -2.72 -1.68
N ALA A 13 5.30 -1.56 -1.62
CA ALA A 13 5.96 -0.25 -1.71
C ALA A 13 6.85 0.02 -0.49
N THR A 14 6.39 -0.33 0.71
CA THR A 14 7.12 -0.11 1.96
C THR A 14 8.42 -0.91 1.97
N LEU A 15 8.37 -2.18 1.55
CA LEU A 15 9.56 -3.01 1.43
C LEU A 15 10.56 -2.44 0.41
N TRP A 16 10.06 -2.00 -0.75
CA TRP A 16 10.90 -1.44 -1.80
C TRP A 16 11.63 -0.16 -1.34
N PHE A 17 10.91 0.76 -0.67
CA PHE A 17 11.50 1.97 -0.11
C PHE A 17 12.54 1.64 0.98
N ALA A 18 12.25 0.68 1.87
CA ALA A 18 13.20 0.27 2.90
C ALA A 18 14.50 -0.29 2.30
N GLN A 19 14.40 -1.07 1.22
CA GLN A 19 15.57 -1.57 0.50
C GLN A 19 16.36 -0.45 -0.19
N LEU A 20 15.67 0.52 -0.78
CA LEU A 20 16.31 1.69 -1.41
C LEU A 20 17.04 2.56 -0.38
N GLU A 21 16.42 2.81 0.78
CA GLU A 21 17.03 3.58 1.87
C GLU A 21 18.28 2.90 2.44
N ALA A 22 18.27 1.57 2.55
CA ALA A 22 19.45 0.81 2.94
C ALA A 22 20.63 1.06 1.98
N GLN A 23 20.37 1.21 0.68
CA GLN A 23 21.41 1.57 -0.31
C GLN A 23 21.88 3.00 -0.15
N PHE A 24 20.97 3.94 0.10
CA PHE A 24 21.33 5.32 0.37
C PHE A 24 22.25 5.45 1.59
N CYS A 25 21.95 4.72 2.67
CA CYS A 25 22.81 4.63 3.84
C CYS A 25 24.16 3.99 3.50
N ALA A 26 24.17 2.86 2.79
CA ALA A 26 25.42 2.15 2.46
C ALA A 26 26.38 3.00 1.61
N HIS A 27 25.85 3.87 0.75
CA HIS A 27 26.64 4.71 -0.16
C HIS A 27 26.77 6.17 0.30
N SER A 28 26.25 6.54 1.48
CA SER A 28 26.26 7.92 2.00
C SER A 28 25.71 8.94 0.99
N ILE A 29 24.58 8.61 0.36
CA ILE A 29 23.95 9.44 -0.67
C ILE A 29 23.31 10.68 -0.03
N SER A 30 23.57 11.86 -0.60
CA SER A 30 23.01 13.12 -0.09
C SER A 30 21.50 13.23 -0.36
N PRO A 31 20.73 13.97 0.45
CA PRO A 31 19.27 14.11 0.29
C PRO A 31 18.84 14.58 -1.11
N GLU A 32 19.63 15.45 -1.74
CA GLU A 32 19.37 15.98 -3.08
C GLU A 32 19.55 14.88 -4.14
N GLN A 33 20.57 14.02 -3.96
CA GLN A 33 20.82 12.88 -4.84
C GLN A 33 19.80 11.75 -4.63
N GLN A 34 19.32 11.54 -3.41
CA GLN A 34 18.30 10.53 -3.10
C GLN A 34 17.03 10.76 -3.92
N LEU A 35 16.59 12.02 -4.05
CA LEU A 35 15.41 12.37 -4.84
C LEU A 35 15.62 12.08 -6.33
N GLN A 36 16.79 12.45 -6.88
CA GLN A 36 17.13 12.19 -8.27
C GLN A 36 17.21 10.69 -8.57
N ILE A 37 17.81 9.91 -7.67
CA ILE A 37 17.88 8.45 -7.81
C ILE A 37 16.49 7.84 -7.72
N LEU A 38 15.67 8.29 -6.76
CA LEU A 38 14.28 7.85 -6.63
C LEU A 38 13.52 7.99 -7.95
N TYR A 39 13.58 9.15 -8.61
CA TYR A 39 12.92 9.35 -9.89
C TYR A 39 13.47 8.45 -11.01
N GLY A 40 14.76 8.15 -11.00
CA GLY A 40 15.39 7.28 -12.00
C GLY A 40 15.17 5.79 -11.78
N CYS A 41 14.97 5.34 -10.54
CA CYS A 41 14.81 3.93 -10.20
C CYS A 41 13.38 3.54 -9.80
N MET A 42 12.42 4.48 -9.82
CA MET A 42 11.06 4.20 -9.40
C MET A 42 10.43 3.12 -10.29
N PRO A 43 9.85 2.06 -9.70
CA PRO A 43 9.15 1.03 -10.44
C PRO A 43 7.96 1.63 -11.21
N PRO A 44 7.61 1.10 -12.39
CA PRO A 44 6.53 1.65 -13.20
C PRO A 44 5.19 1.79 -12.46
N GLN A 45 4.85 0.87 -11.54
CA GLN A 45 3.60 0.95 -10.77
C GLN A 45 3.59 2.09 -9.74
N LEU A 46 4.74 2.38 -9.13
CA LEU A 46 4.87 3.52 -8.22
C LEU A 46 4.93 4.83 -9.01
N ALA A 47 5.66 4.83 -10.13
CA ALA A 47 5.81 5.98 -11.01
C ALA A 47 4.49 6.42 -11.63
N SER A 48 3.60 5.49 -12.00
CA SER A 48 2.27 5.83 -12.50
C SER A 48 1.42 6.54 -11.44
N THR A 49 1.55 6.12 -10.18
CA THR A 49 0.80 6.65 -9.03
C THR A 49 1.33 8.03 -8.60
N ALA A 50 2.63 8.26 -8.80
CA ALA A 50 3.33 9.49 -8.48
C ALA A 50 3.68 10.34 -9.70
N ARG A 51 2.99 10.15 -10.83
CA ARG A 51 3.32 10.78 -12.11
C ARG A 51 3.47 12.30 -11.99
N ASP A 52 2.51 12.96 -11.35
CA ASP A 52 2.52 14.40 -11.09
C ASP A 52 3.75 14.82 -10.27
N LEU A 53 4.12 14.05 -9.24
CA LEU A 53 5.29 14.31 -8.40
C LEU A 53 6.62 14.19 -9.15
N ILE A 54 6.63 13.48 -10.28
CA ILE A 54 7.81 13.27 -11.15
C ILE A 54 7.85 14.31 -12.27
N THR A 55 6.70 14.58 -12.91
CA THR A 55 6.63 15.50 -14.06
C THR A 55 6.58 16.97 -13.68
N ASP A 56 6.08 17.27 -12.48
CA ASP A 56 6.01 18.63 -11.92
C ASP A 56 6.52 18.60 -10.47
N PRO A 57 7.83 18.39 -10.26
CA PRO A 57 8.40 18.36 -8.93
C PRO A 57 8.30 19.76 -8.32
N GLY A 58 7.58 19.89 -7.20
CA GLY A 58 7.50 21.14 -6.46
C GLY A 58 8.88 21.65 -6.02
N PRO A 59 9.05 22.97 -5.82
CA PRO A 59 10.35 23.58 -5.53
C PRO A 59 11.00 23.08 -4.22
N ASP A 60 10.18 22.61 -3.27
CA ASP A 60 10.61 22.05 -1.98
C ASP A 60 10.45 20.52 -1.91
N ALA A 61 10.37 19.84 -3.07
CA ALA A 61 10.27 18.38 -3.10
C ALA A 61 11.52 17.75 -2.47
N THR A 62 11.31 16.89 -1.49
CA THR A 62 12.35 16.08 -0.86
C THR A 62 12.06 14.61 -1.04
N TYR A 63 13.07 13.76 -0.89
CA TYR A 63 12.88 12.32 -0.89
C TYR A 63 11.78 11.90 0.11
N ALA A 64 11.81 12.45 1.32
CA ALA A 64 10.83 12.14 2.37
C ALA A 64 9.40 12.53 1.98
N SER A 65 9.19 13.72 1.39
CA SER A 65 7.85 14.15 0.98
C SER A 65 7.31 13.30 -0.17
N VAL A 66 8.15 12.96 -1.15
CA VAL A 66 7.74 12.12 -2.29
C VAL A 66 7.47 10.70 -1.85
N LYS A 67 8.32 10.10 -1.01
CA LYS A 67 8.10 8.76 -0.43
C LYS A 67 6.74 8.70 0.28
N LEU A 68 6.47 9.65 1.18
CA LEU A 68 5.24 9.67 1.96
C LEU A 68 4.00 9.77 1.07
N GLU A 69 4.02 10.63 0.05
CA GLU A 69 2.90 10.74 -0.88
C GLU A 69 2.74 9.50 -1.77
N VAL A 70 3.83 8.88 -2.21
CA VAL A 70 3.79 7.61 -2.96
C VAL A 70 3.18 6.51 -2.09
N GLU A 71 3.65 6.32 -0.86
CA GLU A 71 3.13 5.31 0.07
C GLU A 71 1.64 5.53 0.33
N LYS A 72 1.24 6.78 0.66
CA LYS A 72 -0.17 7.11 0.91
C LYS A 72 -1.08 6.83 -0.27
N ARG A 73 -0.64 7.17 -1.49
CA ARG A 73 -1.42 6.91 -2.71
C ARG A 73 -1.44 5.43 -3.06
N ASN A 74 -0.36 4.71 -2.80
CA ASN A 74 -0.29 3.27 -2.97
C ASN A 74 -1.27 2.57 -2.02
N THR A 75 -1.24 2.87 -0.72
CA THR A 75 -2.20 2.35 0.27
C THR A 75 -3.64 2.68 -0.12
N ARG A 76 -3.94 3.91 -0.56
CA ARG A 76 -5.28 4.27 -1.05
C ARG A 76 -5.70 3.44 -2.26
N SER A 77 -4.77 3.15 -3.18
CA SER A 77 -5.04 2.30 -4.33
C SER A 77 -5.29 0.84 -3.93
N GLU A 78 -4.54 0.32 -2.96
CA GLU A 78 -4.75 -1.02 -2.39
C GLU A 78 -6.09 -1.11 -1.68
N GLU A 79 -6.44 -0.13 -0.85
CA GLU A 79 -7.76 -0.02 -0.22
C GLU A 79 -8.88 0.06 -1.27
N SER A 80 -8.72 0.87 -2.31
CA SER A 80 -9.75 1.00 -3.35
C SER A 80 -9.95 -0.31 -4.12
N ARG A 81 -8.85 -0.98 -4.49
CA ARG A 81 -8.90 -2.29 -5.15
C ARG A 81 -9.50 -3.36 -4.23
N PHE A 82 -9.16 -3.31 -2.95
CA PHE A 82 -9.74 -4.16 -1.93
C PHE A 82 -11.25 -3.90 -1.80
N ASN A 83 -11.68 -2.64 -1.77
CA ASN A 83 -13.08 -2.27 -1.72
C ASN A 83 -13.85 -2.79 -2.93
N GLU A 84 -13.29 -2.65 -4.13
CA GLU A 84 -13.90 -3.12 -5.38
C GLU A 84 -14.05 -4.65 -5.39
N LEU A 85 -13.02 -5.38 -4.96
CA LEU A 85 -13.08 -6.85 -4.80
C LEU A 85 -14.16 -7.29 -3.81
N MET A 86 -14.40 -6.51 -2.76
CA MET A 86 -15.34 -6.84 -1.69
C MET A 86 -16.75 -6.26 -1.91
N ALA A 87 -16.93 -5.35 -2.88
CA ALA A 87 -18.19 -4.65 -3.12
C ALA A 87 -19.32 -5.60 -3.54
N ASP A 88 -18.98 -6.73 -4.16
CA ASP A 88 -19.92 -7.78 -4.57
C ASP A 88 -20.19 -8.80 -3.45
N GLU A 89 -19.44 -8.75 -2.34
CA GLU A 89 -19.45 -9.78 -1.32
C GLU A 89 -20.36 -9.40 -0.13
N GLU A 90 -21.56 -9.97 -0.11
CA GLU A 90 -22.50 -9.82 1.00
C GLU A 90 -22.52 -11.08 1.89
N LEU A 91 -22.92 -10.91 3.16
CA LEU A 91 -23.10 -12.05 4.08
C LEU A 91 -24.16 -13.04 3.55
N GLY A 92 -25.29 -12.53 3.05
CA GLY A 92 -26.42 -13.34 2.63
C GLY A 92 -26.86 -14.32 3.73
N ASP A 93 -27.05 -15.59 3.36
CA ASP A 93 -27.37 -16.69 4.29
C ASP A 93 -26.13 -17.35 4.92
N ARG A 94 -24.92 -16.85 4.64
CA ARG A 94 -23.66 -17.43 5.13
C ARG A 94 -23.47 -17.10 6.60
N THR A 95 -22.81 -17.99 7.33
CA THR A 95 -22.40 -17.68 8.71
C THR A 95 -21.30 -16.62 8.72
N PRO A 96 -21.18 -15.80 9.79
CA PRO A 96 -20.10 -14.81 9.91
C PRO A 96 -18.70 -15.41 9.78
N SER A 97 -18.52 -16.66 10.22
CA SER A 97 -17.25 -17.40 10.10
C SER A 97 -16.91 -17.76 8.66
N GLU A 98 -17.90 -18.20 7.87
CA GLU A 98 -17.72 -18.50 6.44
C GLU A 98 -17.44 -17.24 5.63
N PHE A 99 -18.13 -16.15 5.96
CA PHE A 99 -17.88 -14.85 5.35
C PHE A 99 -16.47 -14.33 5.66
N LEU A 100 -16.01 -14.40 6.92
CA LEU A 100 -14.63 -14.05 7.27
C LEU A 100 -13.60 -14.90 6.53
N ARG A 101 -13.84 -16.20 6.37
CA ARG A 101 -12.95 -17.07 5.61
C ARG A 101 -12.90 -16.66 4.14
N ARG A 102 -14.06 -16.36 3.54
CA ARG A 102 -14.17 -15.88 2.15
C ARG A 102 -13.45 -14.55 1.94
N LEU A 103 -13.62 -13.58 2.84
CA LEU A 103 -12.89 -12.29 2.79
C LEU A 103 -11.38 -12.51 2.82
N ARG A 104 -10.88 -13.46 3.64
CA ARG A 104 -9.44 -13.82 3.70
C ARG A 104 -8.95 -14.51 2.42
N GLU A 105 -9.77 -15.35 1.80
CA GLU A 105 -9.43 -16.00 0.54
C GLU A 105 -9.35 -14.97 -0.60
N LEU A 106 -10.30 -14.05 -0.67
CA LEU A 106 -10.32 -12.99 -1.68
C LEU A 106 -9.21 -11.96 -1.47
N SER A 107 -8.83 -11.70 -0.21
CA SER A 107 -7.72 -10.80 0.10
C SER A 107 -6.33 -11.35 -0.19
N GLY A 108 -6.20 -12.68 -0.27
CA GLY A 108 -4.89 -13.33 -0.26
C GLY A 108 -4.03 -12.87 0.93
N LYS A 109 -2.72 -12.72 0.69
CA LYS A 109 -1.74 -12.21 1.66
C LYS A 109 -1.70 -10.67 1.76
N ALA A 110 -2.49 -9.96 0.97
CA ALA A 110 -2.33 -8.53 0.74
C ALA A 110 -3.26 -7.64 1.59
N ALA A 111 -4.29 -8.18 2.27
CA ALA A 111 -5.10 -7.33 3.12
C ALA A 111 -4.57 -7.24 4.55
N ASP A 112 -4.37 -6.00 4.95
CA ASP A 112 -4.21 -5.60 6.33
C ASP A 112 -5.42 -6.05 7.19
N ALA A 113 -5.12 -6.60 8.37
CA ALA A 113 -6.14 -6.99 9.35
C ALA A 113 -7.17 -5.87 9.66
N PRO A 114 -6.79 -4.58 9.71
CA PRO A 114 -7.73 -3.46 9.76
C PRO A 114 -8.76 -3.41 8.62
N LEU A 115 -8.34 -3.64 7.37
CA LEU A 115 -9.22 -3.57 6.19
C LEU A 115 -10.22 -4.72 6.18
N LEU A 116 -9.76 -5.94 6.49
CA LEU A 116 -10.63 -7.11 6.65
C LEU A 116 -11.68 -6.90 7.74
N ARG A 117 -11.31 -6.32 8.89
CA ARG A 117 -12.26 -6.00 9.97
C ARG A 117 -13.28 -4.97 9.51
N LYS A 118 -12.84 -3.88 8.86
CA LYS A 118 -13.73 -2.84 8.35
C LYS A 118 -14.79 -3.42 7.41
N PHE A 119 -14.39 -4.29 6.47
CA PHE A 119 -15.33 -4.93 5.54
C PHE A 119 -16.24 -5.94 6.19
N PHE A 120 -15.71 -6.77 7.08
CA PHE A 120 -16.53 -7.69 7.84
C PHE A 120 -17.69 -6.95 8.53
N PHE A 121 -17.41 -5.78 9.13
CA PHE A 121 -18.47 -4.98 9.76
C PHE A 121 -19.40 -4.29 8.77
N GLN A 122 -18.95 -3.93 7.57
CA GLN A 122 -19.80 -3.37 6.52
C GLN A 122 -20.78 -4.41 5.94
N GLY A 123 -20.31 -5.64 5.68
CA GLY A 123 -21.13 -6.71 5.10
C GLY A 123 -22.00 -7.48 6.12
N CYS A 124 -21.72 -7.35 7.42
CA CYS A 124 -22.44 -8.08 8.46
C CYS A 124 -23.64 -7.26 8.99
N PRO A 125 -24.84 -7.87 9.13
CA PRO A 125 -26.00 -7.21 9.70
C PRO A 125 -25.75 -6.64 11.10
N PRO A 126 -26.43 -5.55 11.49
CA PRO A 126 -26.21 -4.86 12.76
C PRO A 126 -26.32 -5.77 14.00
N ILE A 127 -27.11 -6.85 13.91
CA ILE A 127 -27.38 -7.78 15.01
C ILE A 127 -26.13 -8.54 15.46
N TYR A 128 -25.22 -8.84 14.53
CA TYR A 128 -23.96 -9.54 14.82
C TYR A 128 -22.85 -8.57 15.24
N ARG A 129 -23.04 -7.25 15.01
CA ARG A 129 -22.06 -6.19 15.33
C ARG A 129 -21.96 -5.94 16.84
N LEU A 130 -23.01 -6.25 17.60
CA LEU A 130 -23.07 -6.13 19.06
C LEU A 130 -22.26 -7.20 19.80
N PHE A 131 -22.05 -8.36 19.18
CA PHE A 131 -21.31 -9.48 19.81
C PHE A 131 -19.79 -9.35 19.70
N TRP A 132 -19.29 -8.38 18.92
CA TRP A 132 -17.89 -8.29 18.49
C TRP A 132 -17.23 -6.93 18.76
N GLN A 133 -17.84 -6.06 19.57
CA GLN A 133 -17.14 -4.87 20.09
C GLN A 133 -16.30 -5.26 21.32
N PRO A 134 -15.04 -4.80 21.41
CA PRO A 134 -14.30 -4.91 22.67
C PRO A 134 -14.97 -4.02 23.71
N LEU A 135 -15.21 -4.59 24.90
CA LEU A 135 -15.56 -3.86 26.12
C LEU A 135 -14.47 -2.84 26.48
#